data_AF-A0A7C9IS06-F1
#
_entry.id   AF-A0A7C9IS06-F1
#
_cell.length_a   1.000
_cell.length_b   1.000
_cell.length_c   1.000
_cell.angle_alpha   90.00
_cell.angle_beta   90.00
_cell.angle_gamma   90.00
#
_symmetry.space_group_name_H-M   'P 1'
#
loop_
_entity.id
_entity.type
_entity.pdbx_description
1 polymer ?
#
loop_
_entity_poly.entity_id
_entity_poly.type
_entity_poly.pdbx_seq_one_letter_code
_entity_poly.pdbx_strand_id
1 'polypeptide(L)'
;MKRTAIAALAACCLLASLTGCGTMKTKWRETRKLYREYVNTDPSIDFSDEGISDKGLQRLAALFMPVDERLMGMMRALGSQDTPPEQEWAQGLLTSYDWLSGVAMVDTTGQVMGQVPSTSMRPLDFTPLLEQAERYKVRKMGARVVTDEMGTVVMVAAPFFKENEWAGLVVAFFDPRNLVRFSPNADALVITSTEGLVWPGAGGQGEGLAALKWAEILKGEVQGDIQAGGGQYVWQARYVGQLELIYLTDAREARAQKPEPPKNAAPSQASPDMPIPSTQPLSLPADPSAP
;
A
#
# COMPACT_ATOMS: atom_id res chain seq x y z
N MET A 1 -19.28 37.06 -70.94
CA MET A 1 -19.72 35.75 -70.39
C MET A 1 -18.63 35.02 -69.59
N LYS A 2 -17.36 34.94 -70.04
CA LYS A 2 -16.30 34.22 -69.30
C LYS A 2 -15.92 34.81 -67.93
N ARG A 3 -15.91 36.15 -67.78
CA ARG A 3 -15.54 36.82 -66.51
C ARG A 3 -16.63 36.75 -65.43
N THR A 4 -17.91 36.75 -65.83
CA THR A 4 -19.05 36.65 -64.89
C THR A 4 -19.22 35.22 -64.36
N ALA A 5 -18.92 34.21 -65.19
CA ALA A 5 -18.91 32.81 -64.77
C ALA A 5 -17.81 32.50 -63.74
N ILE A 6 -16.62 33.08 -63.91
CA ILE A 6 -15.49 32.90 -62.96
C ILE A 6 -15.78 33.58 -61.62
N ALA A 7 -16.39 34.77 -61.62
CA ALA A 7 -16.77 35.47 -60.39
C ALA A 7 -17.87 34.72 -59.61
N ALA A 8 -18.85 34.15 -60.30
CA ALA A 8 -19.90 33.34 -59.68
C ALA A 8 -19.34 32.02 -59.08
N LEU A 9 -18.39 31.38 -59.76
CA LEU A 9 -17.75 30.16 -59.26
C LEU A 9 -16.88 30.44 -58.02
N ALA A 10 -16.15 31.55 -58.01
CA ALA A 10 -15.37 31.99 -56.85
C ALA A 10 -16.27 32.34 -55.65
N ALA A 11 -17.41 33.01 -55.88
CA ALA A 11 -18.38 33.33 -54.83
C ALA A 11 -19.04 32.07 -54.25
N CYS A 12 -19.38 31.07 -55.08
CA CYS A 12 -19.89 29.79 -54.60
C CYS A 12 -18.85 29.00 -53.78
N CYS A 13 -17.58 29.01 -54.19
CA CYS A 13 -16.50 28.38 -53.41
C CYS A 13 -16.26 29.06 -52.06
N LEU A 14 -16.39 30.40 -51.99
CA LEU A 14 -16.29 31.17 -50.75
C LEU A 14 -17.49 30.96 -49.82
N LEU A 15 -18.70 30.79 -50.36
CA LEU A 15 -19.89 30.47 -49.56
C LEU A 15 -19.85 29.03 -49.03
N ALA A 16 -19.25 28.09 -49.76
CA ALA A 16 -19.07 26.70 -49.32
C ALA A 16 -17.99 26.54 -48.22
N SER A 17 -16.98 27.42 -48.18
CA SER A 17 -15.94 27.37 -47.13
C SER A 17 -16.39 28.01 -45.80
N LEU A 18 -17.35 28.93 -45.83
CA LEU A 18 -17.88 29.60 -44.63
C LEU A 18 -18.89 28.74 -43.84
N THR A 19 -19.58 27.78 -44.48
CA THR A 19 -20.55 26.88 -43.81
C THR A 19 -19.88 25.73 -43.02
N GLY A 20 -18.60 25.46 -43.27
CA GLY A 20 -17.83 24.40 -42.58
C GLY A 20 -17.38 24.76 -41.16
N CYS A 21 -17.19 26.04 -40.85
CA CYS A 21 -16.64 26.47 -39.55
C CYS A 21 -17.63 26.35 -38.38
N GLY A 22 -18.94 26.42 -38.64
CA GLY A 22 -19.97 26.23 -37.61
C GLY A 22 -20.22 24.75 -37.30
N THR A 23 -20.31 23.92 -38.34
CA THR A 23 -20.61 22.49 -38.22
C THR A 23 -19.44 21.67 -37.67
N MET A 24 -18.18 22.05 -37.96
CA MET A 24 -17.00 21.43 -37.34
C MET A 24 -16.93 21.67 -35.83
N LYS A 25 -17.30 22.85 -35.33
CA LYS A 25 -17.30 23.13 -33.88
C LYS A 25 -18.34 22.30 -33.13
N THR A 26 -19.52 22.12 -33.71
CA THR A 26 -20.59 21.29 -33.12
C THR A 26 -20.23 19.81 -33.15
N LYS A 27 -19.74 19.30 -34.29
CA LYS A 27 -19.26 17.92 -34.40
C LYS A 27 -18.10 17.64 -33.46
N TRP A 28 -17.11 18.53 -33.36
CA TRP A 28 -16.00 18.40 -32.43
C TRP A 28 -16.47 18.34 -30.96
N ARG A 29 -17.47 19.15 -30.58
CA ARG A 29 -18.04 19.13 -29.23
C ARG A 29 -18.78 17.83 -28.95
N GLU A 30 -19.56 17.33 -29.90
CA GLU A 30 -20.26 16.05 -29.81
C GLU A 30 -19.28 14.87 -29.74
N THR A 31 -18.23 14.87 -30.58
CA THR A 31 -17.18 13.85 -30.53
C THR A 31 -16.41 13.90 -29.20
N ARG A 32 -16.12 15.09 -28.67
CA ARG A 32 -15.48 15.23 -27.36
C ARG A 32 -16.39 14.79 -26.21
N LYS A 33 -17.71 15.03 -26.33
CA LYS A 33 -18.71 14.57 -25.36
C LYS A 33 -18.79 13.04 -25.37
N LEU A 34 -18.93 12.42 -26.54
CA LEU A 34 -18.91 10.95 -26.68
C LEU A 34 -17.58 10.35 -26.18
N TYR A 35 -16.46 11.01 -26.49
CA TYR A 35 -15.15 10.58 -25.99
C TYR A 35 -15.09 10.61 -24.46
N ARG A 36 -15.61 11.67 -23.83
CA ARG A 36 -15.69 11.75 -22.36
C ARG A 36 -16.78 10.88 -21.74
N GLU A 37 -17.73 10.36 -22.50
CA GLU A 37 -18.80 9.53 -21.97
C GLU A 37 -18.41 8.05 -22.02
N TYR A 38 -17.72 7.63 -23.10
CA TYR A 38 -17.46 6.22 -23.39
C TYR A 38 -15.98 5.82 -23.44
N VAL A 39 -15.05 6.77 -23.59
CA VAL A 39 -13.61 6.46 -23.77
C VAL A 39 -12.78 6.94 -22.58
N ASN A 40 -13.02 8.16 -22.12
CA ASN A 40 -12.37 8.75 -20.96
C ASN A 40 -13.43 9.36 -20.04
N THR A 41 -14.26 8.47 -19.48
CA THR A 41 -15.28 8.80 -18.51
C THR A 41 -14.61 9.46 -17.30
N ASP A 42 -15.03 10.70 -17.02
CA ASP A 42 -14.55 11.40 -15.83
C ASP A 42 -14.91 10.53 -14.61
N PRO A 43 -13.92 10.13 -13.78
CA PRO A 43 -14.17 9.19 -12.69
C PRO A 43 -15.11 9.86 -11.67
N SER A 44 -16.28 9.26 -11.46
CA SER A 44 -17.18 9.63 -10.38
C SER A 44 -16.92 8.73 -9.18
N ILE A 45 -16.67 9.33 -8.02
CA ILE A 45 -16.57 8.60 -6.75
C ILE A 45 -17.98 8.47 -6.20
N ASP A 46 -18.48 7.24 -6.09
CA ASP A 46 -19.69 6.96 -5.35
C ASP A 46 -19.36 6.90 -3.86
N PHE A 47 -19.82 7.90 -3.10
CA PHE A 47 -19.63 7.95 -1.66
C PHE A 47 -20.59 7.04 -0.87
N SER A 48 -21.54 6.39 -1.56
CA SER A 48 -22.50 5.46 -0.96
C SER A 48 -22.08 3.99 -1.06
N ASP A 49 -21.06 3.69 -1.87
CA ASP A 49 -20.47 2.37 -1.94
C ASP A 49 -19.46 2.18 -0.79
N GLU A 50 -19.79 1.30 0.16
CA GLU A 50 -18.88 0.91 1.26
C GLU A 50 -17.65 0.14 0.76
N GLY A 51 -17.62 -0.26 -0.52
CA GLY A 51 -16.49 -0.89 -1.21
C GLY A 51 -16.37 -2.38 -0.92
N ILE A 52 -16.29 -2.78 0.35
CA ILE A 52 -16.22 -4.19 0.77
C ILE A 52 -17.52 -4.55 1.49
N SER A 53 -18.37 -5.38 0.90
CA SER A 53 -19.64 -5.78 1.52
C SER A 53 -19.49 -6.92 2.54
N ASP A 54 -18.43 -7.73 2.44
CA ASP A 54 -18.18 -8.84 3.35
C ASP A 54 -17.69 -8.34 4.71
N LYS A 55 -18.52 -8.56 5.74
CA LYS A 55 -18.22 -8.22 7.13
C LYS A 55 -16.98 -8.92 7.69
N GLY A 56 -16.64 -10.10 7.19
CA GLY A 56 -15.40 -10.78 7.52
C GLY A 56 -14.19 -9.97 7.06
N LEU A 57 -14.16 -9.59 5.78
CA LEU A 57 -13.09 -8.77 5.20
C LEU A 57 -13.04 -7.37 5.81
N GLN A 58 -14.20 -6.73 6.08
CA GLN A 58 -14.25 -5.46 6.82
C GLN A 58 -13.59 -5.60 8.21
N ARG A 59 -13.89 -6.68 8.95
CA ARG A 59 -13.26 -6.97 10.24
C ARG A 59 -11.75 -7.18 10.09
N LEU A 60 -11.31 -7.97 9.12
CA LEU A 60 -9.88 -8.19 8.88
C LEU A 60 -9.18 -6.86 8.62
N ALA A 61 -9.69 -6.05 7.69
CA ALA A 61 -9.15 -4.74 7.35
C ALA A 61 -9.02 -3.84 8.58
N ALA A 62 -10.07 -3.74 9.40
CA ALA A 62 -10.04 -2.95 10.63
C ALA A 62 -8.97 -3.43 11.63
N LEU A 63 -8.72 -4.74 11.69
CA LEU A 63 -7.72 -5.33 12.58
C LEU A 63 -6.28 -5.11 12.10
N PHE A 64 -6.01 -5.34 10.81
CA PHE A 64 -4.63 -5.38 10.30
C PHE A 64 -4.14 -4.05 9.73
N MET A 65 -5.01 -3.16 9.21
CA MET A 65 -4.59 -1.92 8.56
C MET A 65 -3.70 -1.02 9.43
N PRO A 66 -4.02 -0.77 10.72
CA PRO A 66 -3.16 0.06 11.57
C PRO A 66 -1.79 -0.57 11.83
N VAL A 67 -1.72 -1.91 11.83
CA VAL A 67 -0.49 -2.67 11.97
C VAL A 67 0.36 -2.57 10.70
N ASP A 68 -0.25 -2.82 9.54
CA ASP A 68 0.40 -2.79 8.23
C ASP A 68 0.90 -1.40 7.86
N GLU A 69 0.18 -0.34 8.25
CA GLU A 69 0.61 1.04 8.03
C GLU A 69 1.95 1.36 8.72
N ARG A 70 2.12 0.91 9.98
CA ARG A 70 3.38 1.09 10.74
C ARG A 70 4.52 0.31 10.10
N LEU A 71 4.25 -0.93 9.71
CA LEU A 71 5.23 -1.78 9.04
C LEU A 71 5.66 -1.18 7.70
N MET A 72 4.71 -0.75 6.87
CA MET A 72 4.99 -0.10 5.58
C MET A 72 5.75 1.21 5.76
N GLY A 73 5.40 2.03 6.75
CA GLY A 73 6.13 3.26 7.07
C GLY A 73 7.60 2.96 7.36
N MET A 74 7.86 2.01 8.27
CA MET A 74 9.20 1.58 8.63
C MET A 74 9.97 1.04 7.42
N MET A 75 9.35 0.18 6.61
CA MET A 75 9.98 -0.37 5.40
C MET A 75 10.40 0.73 4.40
N ARG A 76 9.59 1.79 4.24
CA ARG A 76 9.96 2.93 3.39
C ARG A 76 11.16 3.68 3.95
N ALA A 77 11.19 3.91 5.26
CA ALA A 77 12.32 4.58 5.91
C ALA A 77 13.60 3.73 5.79
N LEU A 78 13.51 2.43 6.09
CA LEU A 78 14.61 1.49 6.00
C LEU A 78 15.14 1.36 4.56
N GLY A 79 14.24 1.19 3.57
CA GLY A 79 14.59 1.06 2.16
C GLY A 79 15.11 2.35 1.51
N SER A 80 15.00 3.50 2.18
CA SER A 80 15.57 4.77 1.69
C SER A 80 17.08 4.88 1.96
N GLN A 81 17.62 4.02 2.81
CA GLN A 81 19.03 4.05 3.22
C GLN A 81 19.91 3.24 2.26
N ASP A 82 20.44 3.90 1.23
CA ASP A 82 21.32 3.26 0.22
C ASP A 82 22.81 3.24 0.63
N THR A 83 23.23 4.11 1.56
CA THR A 83 24.61 4.18 2.06
C THR A 83 24.73 3.55 3.46
N PRO A 84 25.94 3.15 3.91
CA PRO A 84 26.11 2.62 5.27
C PRO A 84 25.63 3.67 6.29
N PRO A 85 24.60 3.38 7.10
CA PRO A 85 24.09 4.36 8.04
C PRO A 85 25.04 4.56 9.21
N GLU A 86 24.98 5.75 9.79
CA GLU A 86 25.63 6.04 11.07
C GLU A 86 24.74 5.61 12.24
N GLN A 87 25.34 5.51 13.43
CA GLN A 87 24.60 5.12 14.64
C GLN A 87 23.47 6.11 14.98
N GLU A 88 23.65 7.41 14.69
CA GLU A 88 22.64 8.44 14.91
C GLU A 88 21.39 8.22 14.04
N TRP A 89 21.58 7.80 12.78
CA TRP A 89 20.46 7.45 11.91
C TRP A 89 19.66 6.27 12.48
N ALA A 90 20.35 5.24 12.98
CA ALA A 90 19.69 4.09 13.60
C ALA A 90 18.91 4.47 14.86
N GLN A 91 19.45 5.38 15.69
CA GLN A 91 18.71 5.95 16.83
C GLN A 91 17.48 6.76 16.39
N GLY A 92 17.61 7.56 15.34
CA GLY A 92 16.50 8.30 14.74
C GLY A 92 15.39 7.39 14.23
N LEU A 93 15.74 6.25 13.63
CA LEU A 93 14.78 5.24 13.19
C LEU A 93 14.01 4.66 14.39
N LEU A 94 14.69 4.24 15.46
CA LEU A 94 14.03 3.74 16.67
C LEU A 94 13.15 4.79 17.36
N THR A 95 13.55 6.06 17.31
CA THR A 95 12.75 7.17 17.86
C THR A 95 11.46 7.37 17.05
N SER A 96 11.55 7.23 15.72
CA SER A 96 10.40 7.36 14.82
C SER A 96 9.47 6.14 14.86
N TYR A 97 10.04 4.97 15.15
CA TYR A 97 9.35 3.68 15.21
C TYR A 97 9.61 3.01 16.57
N ASP A 98 8.94 3.53 17.60
CA ASP A 98 9.09 3.15 19.01
C ASP A 98 8.77 1.68 19.35
N TRP A 99 8.17 0.96 18.40
CA TRP A 99 7.81 -0.45 18.51
C TRP A 99 8.92 -1.39 18.03
N LEU A 100 9.97 -0.87 17.39
CA LEU A 100 11.13 -1.66 17.01
C LEU A 100 11.92 -2.10 18.25
N SER A 101 12.42 -3.33 18.23
CA SER A 101 13.30 -3.83 19.29
C SER A 101 14.74 -3.37 19.08
N GLY A 102 15.15 -3.14 17.84
CA GLY A 102 16.47 -2.63 17.51
C GLY A 102 16.76 -2.55 16.01
N VAL A 103 17.93 -2.00 15.70
CA VAL A 103 18.50 -1.88 14.37
C VAL A 103 19.96 -2.32 14.42
N ALA A 104 20.35 -3.22 13.52
CA ALA A 104 21.72 -3.70 13.36
C ALA A 104 22.24 -3.38 11.96
N MET A 105 23.52 -3.04 11.89
CA MET A 105 24.28 -2.91 10.65
C MET A 105 25.20 -4.11 10.54
N VAL A 106 25.08 -4.85 9.46
CA VAL A 106 25.82 -6.11 9.25
C VAL A 106 26.55 -6.01 7.92
N ASP A 107 27.83 -6.39 7.90
CA ASP A 107 28.57 -6.47 6.65
C ASP A 107 28.21 -7.74 5.85
N THR A 108 28.84 -7.94 4.69
CA THR A 108 28.62 -9.12 3.86
C THR A 108 29.17 -10.43 4.46
N THR A 109 29.99 -10.34 5.51
CA THR A 109 30.56 -11.51 6.22
C THR A 109 29.69 -11.97 7.39
N GLY A 110 28.69 -11.18 7.79
CA GLY A 110 27.86 -11.44 8.96
C GLY A 110 28.34 -10.73 10.23
N GLN A 111 29.39 -9.91 10.14
CA GLN A 111 29.86 -9.14 11.27
C GLN A 111 28.95 -7.94 11.52
N VAL A 112 28.51 -7.78 12.77
CA VAL A 112 27.76 -6.61 13.21
C VAL A 112 28.73 -5.43 13.34
N MET A 113 28.62 -4.46 12.43
CA MET A 113 29.41 -3.23 12.42
C MET A 113 28.94 -2.24 13.49
N GLY A 114 27.64 -2.28 13.81
CA GLY A 114 27.03 -1.43 14.83
C GLY A 114 25.59 -1.86 15.10
N GLN A 115 25.10 -1.57 16.29
CA GLN A 115 23.73 -1.90 16.69
C GLN A 115 23.18 -0.84 17.64
N VAL A 116 21.88 -0.60 17.55
CA VAL A 116 21.09 0.18 18.51
C VAL A 116 19.87 -0.65 18.93
N PRO A 117 19.62 -0.87 20.24
CA PRO A 117 20.50 -0.55 21.37
C PRO A 117 21.87 -1.23 21.27
N SER A 118 22.92 -0.63 21.86
CA SER A 118 24.29 -1.15 21.79
C SER A 118 24.47 -2.48 22.51
N THR A 119 23.64 -2.77 23.51
CA THR A 119 23.55 -4.07 24.17
C THR A 119 22.28 -4.77 23.72
N SER A 120 22.43 -5.85 22.95
CA SER A 120 21.29 -6.68 22.57
C SER A 120 20.86 -7.56 23.74
N MET A 121 19.58 -7.49 24.10
CA MET A 121 18.99 -8.39 25.12
C MET A 121 18.82 -9.83 24.59
N ARG A 122 18.87 -10.01 23.27
CA ARG A 122 18.75 -11.29 22.57
C ARG A 122 19.82 -11.38 21.49
N PRO A 123 20.69 -12.40 21.48
CA PRO A 123 21.60 -12.62 20.35
C PRO A 123 20.77 -13.01 19.12
N LEU A 124 20.94 -12.29 18.02
CA LEU A 124 20.26 -12.57 16.75
C LEU A 124 21.28 -13.04 15.72
N ASP A 125 20.92 -14.07 14.96
CA ASP A 125 21.68 -14.55 13.83
C ASP A 125 21.20 -13.89 12.53
N PHE A 126 22.09 -13.15 11.86
CA PHE A 126 21.82 -12.46 10.61
C PHE A 126 22.30 -13.24 9.38
N THR A 127 23.04 -14.34 9.54
CA THR A 127 23.56 -15.15 8.43
C THR A 127 22.47 -15.60 7.45
N PRO A 128 21.30 -16.10 7.90
CA PRO A 128 20.22 -16.51 6.98
C PRO A 128 19.61 -15.36 6.16
N LEU A 129 19.79 -14.11 6.59
CA LEU A 129 19.43 -12.95 5.74
C LEU A 129 20.44 -12.80 4.62
N LEU A 130 21.75 -12.92 4.90
CA LEU A 130 22.84 -12.76 3.92
C LEU A 130 22.84 -13.81 2.81
N GLU A 131 22.26 -14.99 3.05
CA GLU A 131 22.03 -16.01 2.01
C GLU A 131 21.19 -15.50 0.83
N GLN A 132 20.46 -14.39 1.02
CA GLN A 132 19.68 -13.71 -0.02
C GLN A 132 20.49 -12.67 -0.82
N ALA A 133 21.82 -12.80 -0.88
CA ALA A 133 22.74 -11.90 -1.57
C ALA A 133 22.27 -11.44 -2.96
N GLU A 134 21.71 -12.36 -3.77
CA GLU A 134 21.22 -12.03 -5.12
C GLU A 134 20.08 -11.00 -5.13
N ARG A 135 19.24 -10.96 -4.08
CA ARG A 135 18.21 -9.91 -3.93
C ARG A 135 18.86 -8.57 -3.62
N TYR A 136 19.84 -8.57 -2.73
CA TYR A 136 20.49 -7.36 -2.26
C TYR A 136 21.35 -6.70 -3.34
N LYS A 137 22.04 -7.47 -4.17
CA LYS A 137 22.80 -6.96 -5.32
C LYS A 137 21.93 -6.13 -6.28
N VAL A 138 20.62 -6.41 -6.34
CA VAL A 138 19.63 -5.66 -7.14
C VAL A 138 18.73 -4.75 -6.29
N ARG A 139 19.22 -4.30 -5.12
CA ARG A 139 18.55 -3.31 -4.24
C ARG A 139 17.19 -3.75 -3.71
N LYS A 140 16.92 -5.05 -3.61
CA LYS A 140 15.68 -5.56 -3.00
C LYS A 140 15.88 -5.82 -1.51
N MET A 141 14.84 -5.54 -0.73
CA MET A 141 14.79 -5.90 0.69
C MET A 141 14.61 -7.42 0.89
N GLY A 142 14.98 -7.89 2.07
CA GLY A 142 14.73 -9.23 2.58
C GLY A 142 14.07 -9.17 3.95
N ALA A 143 13.46 -10.26 4.40
CA ALA A 143 12.91 -10.37 5.74
C ALA A 143 12.95 -11.81 6.23
N ARG A 144 12.89 -12.05 7.54
CA ARG A 144 12.83 -13.40 8.12
C ARG A 144 11.99 -13.41 9.38
N VAL A 145 11.40 -14.56 9.68
CA VAL A 145 10.79 -14.84 10.98
C VAL A 145 11.67 -15.84 11.71
N VAL A 146 12.07 -15.51 12.94
CA VAL A 146 12.85 -16.39 13.81
C VAL A 146 12.08 -16.62 15.08
N THR A 147 11.84 -17.88 15.41
CA THR A 147 11.18 -18.30 16.65
C THR A 147 12.14 -19.16 17.44
N ASP A 148 12.39 -18.78 18.69
CA ASP A 148 13.19 -19.54 19.65
C ASP A 148 12.51 -19.51 21.04
N GLU A 149 13.22 -19.96 22.07
CA GLU A 149 12.73 -20.01 23.46
C GLU A 149 12.36 -18.63 24.04
N MET A 150 12.92 -17.54 23.50
CA MET A 150 12.62 -16.16 23.90
C MET A 150 11.41 -15.58 23.13
N GLY A 151 10.85 -16.33 22.18
CA GLY A 151 9.69 -15.97 21.37
C GLY A 151 10.05 -15.61 19.92
N THR A 152 9.07 -15.08 19.21
CA THR A 152 9.21 -14.74 17.79
C THR A 152 9.81 -13.34 17.59
N VAL A 153 10.73 -13.22 16.64
CA VAL A 153 11.27 -11.95 16.14
C VAL A 153 11.12 -11.93 14.63
N VAL A 154 10.69 -10.78 14.12
CA VAL A 154 10.68 -10.49 12.69
C VAL A 154 11.86 -9.56 12.40
N MET A 155 12.64 -9.92 11.38
CA MET A 155 13.76 -9.12 10.89
C MET A 155 13.45 -8.64 9.48
N VAL A 156 13.69 -7.37 9.19
CA VAL A 156 13.55 -6.77 7.86
C VAL A 156 14.88 -6.12 7.51
N ALA A 157 15.43 -6.46 6.35
CA ALA A 157 16.74 -6.04 5.90
C ALA A 157 16.66 -5.22 4.61
N ALA A 158 17.30 -4.05 4.61
CA ALA A 158 17.59 -3.29 3.40
C ALA A 158 19.09 -3.33 3.10
N PRO A 159 19.49 -3.48 1.83
CA PRO A 159 20.89 -3.44 1.45
C PRO A 159 21.43 -2.02 1.43
N PHE A 160 22.67 -1.85 1.86
CA PHE A 160 23.44 -0.62 1.64
C PHE A 160 24.67 -0.89 0.76
N PHE A 161 25.18 0.16 0.14
CA PHE A 161 26.20 0.10 -0.89
C PHE A 161 27.36 1.03 -0.59
N LYS A 162 28.57 0.59 -0.96
CA LYS A 162 29.77 1.43 -1.00
C LYS A 162 30.33 1.36 -2.41
N GLU A 163 30.59 2.50 -3.02
CA GLU A 163 31.11 2.57 -4.40
C GLU A 163 30.23 1.80 -5.40
N ASN A 164 28.91 1.79 -5.16
CA ASN A 164 27.89 1.07 -5.93
C ASN A 164 27.99 -0.48 -5.85
N GLU A 165 28.83 -1.02 -4.99
CA GLU A 165 28.86 -2.45 -4.66
C GLU A 165 28.10 -2.72 -3.37
N TRP A 166 27.40 -3.85 -3.31
CA TRP A 166 26.65 -4.26 -2.12
C TRP A 166 27.63 -4.51 -0.97
N ALA A 167 27.50 -3.74 0.11
CA ALA A 167 28.47 -3.70 1.20
C ALA A 167 27.93 -4.31 2.51
N GLY A 168 26.61 -4.51 2.61
CA GLY A 168 26.00 -5.09 3.80
C GLY A 168 24.50 -4.83 3.90
N LEU A 169 23.96 -5.02 5.09
CA LEU A 169 22.54 -4.89 5.41
C LEU A 169 22.33 -3.95 6.60
N VAL A 170 21.28 -3.14 6.51
CA VAL A 170 20.63 -2.52 7.65
C VAL A 170 19.43 -3.38 8.01
N VAL A 171 19.42 -3.93 9.22
CA VAL A 171 18.41 -4.86 9.70
C VAL A 171 17.62 -4.22 10.83
N ALA A 172 16.34 -3.89 10.58
CA ALA A 172 15.40 -3.54 11.63
C ALA A 172 14.73 -4.82 12.14
N PHE A 173 14.65 -5.00 13.45
CA PHE A 173 14.03 -6.19 14.04
C PHE A 173 13.11 -5.84 15.19
N PHE A 174 12.07 -6.64 15.37
CA PHE A 174 11.04 -6.39 16.37
C PHE A 174 10.37 -7.67 16.84
N ASP A 175 9.86 -7.61 18.06
CA ASP A 175 8.90 -8.58 18.58
C ASP A 175 7.50 -8.27 18.02
N PRO A 176 6.79 -9.22 17.40
CA PRO A 176 5.44 -9.01 16.88
C PRO A 176 4.47 -8.38 17.89
N ARG A 177 4.63 -8.66 19.19
CA ARG A 177 3.83 -8.06 20.28
C ARG A 177 3.84 -6.53 20.27
N ASN A 178 5.00 -5.94 19.96
CA ASN A 178 5.15 -4.49 19.93
C ASN A 178 4.42 -3.85 18.74
N LEU A 179 4.24 -4.61 17.67
CA LEU A 179 3.57 -4.15 16.46
C LEU A 179 2.05 -4.39 16.51
N VAL A 180 1.61 -5.58 16.94
CA VAL A 180 0.18 -5.93 16.96
C VAL A 180 -0.65 -5.10 17.94
N ARG A 181 0.00 -4.43 18.91
CA ARG A 181 -0.67 -3.48 19.83
C ARG A 181 -1.42 -2.34 19.13
N PHE A 182 -1.06 -2.04 17.87
CA PHE A 182 -1.75 -1.04 17.07
C PHE A 182 -3.07 -1.55 16.48
N SER A 183 -3.30 -2.87 16.49
CA SER A 183 -4.60 -3.44 16.15
C SER A 183 -5.63 -3.08 17.23
N PRO A 184 -6.86 -2.68 16.87
CA PRO A 184 -7.91 -2.40 17.85
C PRO A 184 -8.31 -3.63 18.68
N ASN A 185 -8.02 -4.84 18.20
CA ASN A 185 -8.21 -6.08 18.95
C ASN A 185 -7.17 -7.15 18.50
N ALA A 186 -5.98 -7.10 19.09
CA ALA A 186 -4.88 -8.00 18.75
C ALA A 186 -5.21 -9.50 19.01
N ASP A 187 -6.13 -9.80 19.93
CA ASP A 187 -6.54 -11.17 20.26
C ASP A 187 -7.30 -11.85 19.11
N ALA A 188 -8.01 -11.06 18.30
CA ALA A 188 -8.76 -11.52 17.14
C ALA A 188 -7.91 -11.61 15.85
N LEU A 189 -6.71 -11.04 15.86
CA LEU A 189 -5.80 -11.05 14.72
C LEU A 189 -4.80 -12.19 14.86
N VAL A 190 -4.66 -13.00 13.82
CA VAL A 190 -3.58 -13.98 13.67
C VAL A 190 -2.66 -13.51 12.56
N ILE A 191 -1.35 -13.62 12.77
CA ILE A 191 -0.36 -13.33 11.74
C ILE A 191 0.51 -14.56 11.58
N THR A 192 0.63 -15.06 10.36
CA THR A 192 1.56 -16.13 10.00
C THR A 192 2.42 -15.66 8.83
N SER A 193 3.45 -16.42 8.51
CA SER A 193 4.23 -16.28 7.31
C SER A 193 4.40 -17.62 6.58
N THR A 194 5.04 -17.58 5.42
CA THR A 194 5.54 -18.78 4.75
C THR A 194 6.66 -19.50 5.50
N GLU A 195 7.26 -18.85 6.52
CA GLU A 195 8.30 -19.43 7.40
C GLU A 195 7.75 -19.93 8.74
N GLY A 196 6.53 -19.56 9.11
CA GLY A 196 5.87 -20.06 10.34
C GLY A 196 5.01 -19.01 11.04
N LEU A 197 4.66 -19.29 12.28
CA LEU A 197 3.78 -18.44 13.08
C LEU A 197 4.49 -17.14 13.50
N VAL A 198 3.81 -15.99 13.32
CA VAL A 198 4.30 -14.66 13.72
C VAL A 198 3.58 -14.16 14.96
N TRP A 199 2.25 -14.28 14.99
CA TRP A 199 1.40 -13.89 16.11
C TRP A 199 0.18 -14.81 16.21
N PRO A 200 0.00 -15.55 17.32
CA PRO A 200 -1.08 -16.56 17.45
C PRO A 200 -2.49 -15.99 17.60
N GLY A 201 -2.63 -14.72 18.00
CA GLY A 201 -3.87 -14.23 18.62
C GLY A 201 -4.21 -14.99 19.92
N ALA A 202 -5.42 -14.80 20.44
CA ALA A 202 -5.89 -15.49 21.66
C ALA A 202 -6.71 -16.76 21.37
N GLY A 203 -7.12 -16.98 20.13
CA GLY A 203 -8.07 -18.05 19.75
C GLY A 203 -7.51 -19.47 19.75
N GLY A 204 -6.21 -19.67 20.03
CA GLY A 204 -5.57 -21.00 20.12
C GLY A 204 -5.37 -21.73 18.79
N GLN A 205 -5.79 -21.15 17.66
CA GLN A 205 -5.71 -21.77 16.34
C GLN A 205 -4.46 -21.34 15.54
N GLY A 206 -3.62 -20.45 16.08
CA GLY A 206 -2.46 -19.88 15.39
C GLY A 206 -1.53 -20.94 14.79
N GLU A 207 -1.16 -21.96 15.56
CA GLU A 207 -0.29 -23.05 15.08
C GLU A 207 -0.92 -23.84 13.93
N GLY A 208 -2.22 -24.15 14.03
CA GLY A 208 -2.94 -24.87 12.97
C GLY A 208 -3.03 -24.05 11.68
N LEU A 209 -3.17 -22.73 11.79
CA LEU A 209 -3.17 -21.82 10.66
C LEU A 209 -1.76 -21.65 10.07
N ALA A 210 -0.72 -21.60 10.90
CA ALA A 210 0.67 -21.51 10.43
C ALA A 210 1.13 -22.80 9.72
N ALA A 211 0.60 -23.96 10.10
CA ALA A 211 0.90 -25.25 9.48
C ALA A 211 0.29 -25.43 8.08
N LEU A 212 -0.56 -24.51 7.61
CA LEU A 212 -1.11 -24.55 6.26
C LEU A 212 0.01 -24.35 5.22
N LYS A 213 -0.18 -24.92 4.03
CA LYS A 213 0.78 -24.80 2.92
C LYS A 213 0.66 -23.44 2.23
N TRP A 214 0.96 -22.36 2.96
CA TRP A 214 0.83 -20.98 2.46
C TRP A 214 1.56 -20.75 1.14
N ALA A 215 2.77 -21.29 0.98
CA ALA A 215 3.53 -21.15 -0.26
C ALA A 215 2.80 -21.75 -1.49
N GLU A 216 1.91 -22.73 -1.31
CA GLU A 216 1.09 -23.28 -2.40
C GLU A 216 -0.18 -22.46 -2.63
N ILE A 217 -0.85 -22.04 -1.54
CA ILE A 217 -2.06 -21.21 -1.59
C ILE A 217 -1.76 -19.88 -2.32
N LEU A 218 -0.63 -19.25 -1.97
CA LEU A 218 -0.23 -17.95 -2.50
C LEU A 218 0.18 -17.95 -3.97
N LYS A 219 0.27 -19.11 -4.62
CA LYS A 219 0.46 -19.20 -6.08
C LYS A 219 -0.80 -18.80 -6.85
N GLY A 220 -1.98 -18.99 -6.25
CA GLY A 220 -3.27 -18.71 -6.90
C GLY A 220 -3.91 -17.42 -6.39
N GLU A 221 -3.82 -17.16 -5.09
CA GLU A 221 -4.60 -16.12 -4.42
C GLU A 221 -3.74 -15.33 -3.44
N VAL A 222 -4.04 -14.04 -3.26
CA VAL A 222 -3.38 -13.18 -2.24
C VAL A 222 -4.32 -12.79 -1.10
N GLN A 223 -5.60 -13.18 -1.20
CA GLN A 223 -6.63 -13.01 -0.20
C GLN A 223 -7.69 -14.07 -0.41
N GLY A 224 -8.44 -14.43 0.63
CA GLY A 224 -9.54 -15.37 0.47
C GLY A 224 -10.14 -15.83 1.78
N ASP A 225 -10.85 -16.95 1.69
CA ASP A 225 -11.48 -17.65 2.80
C ASP A 225 -10.82 -19.02 2.99
N ILE A 226 -10.71 -19.47 4.25
CA ILE A 226 -10.23 -20.82 4.56
C ILE A 226 -10.93 -21.40 5.78
N GLN A 227 -11.21 -22.69 5.73
CA GLN A 227 -11.72 -23.44 6.88
C GLN A 227 -10.58 -24.24 7.49
N ALA A 228 -10.30 -24.00 8.77
CA ALA A 228 -9.24 -24.67 9.51
C ALA A 228 -9.59 -24.70 11.00
N GLY A 229 -9.21 -25.77 11.71
CA GLY A 229 -9.38 -25.85 13.18
C GLY A 229 -10.83 -25.68 13.69
N GLY A 230 -11.83 -25.95 12.85
CA GLY A 230 -13.25 -25.72 13.19
C GLY A 230 -13.72 -24.26 13.10
N GLY A 231 -12.87 -23.34 12.63
CA GLY A 231 -13.20 -21.94 12.35
C GLY A 231 -13.38 -21.66 10.85
N GLN A 232 -13.84 -20.44 10.55
CA GLN A 232 -13.86 -19.90 9.19
C GLN A 232 -13.08 -18.60 9.20
N TYR A 233 -11.98 -18.56 8.45
CA TYR A 233 -11.04 -17.44 8.46
C TYR A 233 -11.08 -16.73 7.13
N VAL A 234 -11.16 -15.41 7.18
CA VAL A 234 -10.74 -14.57 6.04
C VAL A 234 -9.27 -14.26 6.21
N TRP A 235 -8.56 -14.14 5.10
CA TRP A 235 -7.12 -13.89 5.10
C TRP A 235 -6.69 -12.95 3.98
N GLN A 236 -5.57 -12.26 4.20
CA GLN A 236 -4.93 -11.35 3.25
C GLN A 236 -3.41 -11.47 3.41
N ALA A 237 -2.70 -11.66 2.30
CA ALA A 237 -1.26 -11.67 2.24
C ALA A 237 -0.67 -10.29 1.92
N ARG A 238 0.51 -10.01 2.47
CA ARG A 238 1.35 -8.84 2.23
C ARG A 238 2.81 -9.27 2.13
N TYR A 239 3.58 -8.61 1.27
CA TYR A 239 4.99 -8.91 1.06
C TYR A 239 5.88 -7.99 1.88
N VAL A 240 6.77 -8.59 2.67
CA VAL A 240 7.85 -7.91 3.38
C VAL A 240 9.16 -8.45 2.83
N GLY A 241 9.74 -7.76 1.85
CA GLY A 241 10.88 -8.31 1.11
C GLY A 241 10.43 -9.55 0.31
N GLN A 242 10.95 -10.73 0.65
CA GLN A 242 10.54 -12.01 0.06
C GLN A 242 9.51 -12.74 0.91
N LEU A 243 9.40 -12.37 2.18
CA LEU A 243 8.53 -13.02 3.14
C LEU A 243 7.09 -12.60 2.88
N GLU A 244 6.20 -13.56 2.74
CA GLU A 244 4.77 -13.31 2.73
C GLU A 244 4.24 -13.37 4.16
N LEU A 245 3.76 -12.23 4.67
CA LEU A 245 2.96 -12.18 5.88
C LEU A 245 1.49 -12.36 5.53
N ILE A 246 0.80 -13.23 6.24
CA ILE A 246 -0.61 -13.54 6.06
C ILE A 246 -1.34 -13.13 7.33
N TYR A 247 -2.25 -12.17 7.20
CA TYR A 247 -3.14 -11.70 8.26
C TYR A 247 -4.45 -12.48 8.18
N LEU A 248 -4.94 -12.96 9.32
CA LEU A 248 -6.20 -13.71 9.41
C LEU A 248 -7.04 -13.27 10.60
N THR A 249 -8.36 -13.40 10.47
CA THR A 249 -9.32 -13.33 11.59
C THR A 249 -10.43 -14.34 11.37
N ASP A 250 -10.97 -14.86 12.47
CA ASP A 250 -12.22 -15.62 12.40
C ASP A 250 -13.36 -14.70 11.95
N ALA A 251 -14.06 -15.10 10.90
CA ALA A 251 -15.12 -14.33 10.25
C ALA A 251 -16.53 -14.72 10.74
N ARG A 252 -16.68 -15.82 11.50
CA ARG A 252 -18.00 -16.38 11.86
C ARG A 252 -18.87 -15.37 12.59
N GLU A 253 -18.34 -14.72 13.62
CA GLU A 253 -19.09 -13.73 14.40
C GLU A 253 -19.43 -12.49 13.56
N ALA A 254 -18.47 -12.00 12.77
CA ALA A 254 -18.65 -10.79 11.96
C ALA A 254 -19.72 -11.00 10.89
N ARG A 255 -19.74 -12.17 10.23
CA ARG A 255 -20.73 -12.53 9.22
C ARG A 255 -22.09 -12.90 9.81
N ALA A 256 -22.15 -13.31 11.08
CA ALA A 256 -23.40 -13.60 11.77
C ALA A 256 -24.14 -12.34 12.26
N GLN A 257 -23.46 -11.19 12.33
CA GLN A 257 -24.10 -9.91 12.64
C GLN A 257 -25.09 -9.55 11.52
N LYS A 258 -26.37 -9.37 11.88
CA LYS A 258 -27.37 -8.91 10.92
C LYS A 258 -26.97 -7.53 10.39
N PRO A 259 -27.27 -7.22 9.10
CA PRO A 259 -27.04 -5.88 8.57
C PRO A 259 -27.67 -4.86 9.51
N GLU A 260 -26.89 -3.85 9.94
CA GLU A 260 -27.49 -2.72 10.62
C GLU A 260 -28.55 -2.14 9.69
N PRO A 261 -29.79 -1.88 10.17
CA PRO A 261 -30.78 -1.21 9.35
C PRO A 261 -30.15 0.10 8.85
N PRO A 262 -30.35 0.47 7.57
CA PRO A 262 -29.76 1.68 7.02
C PRO A 262 -30.09 2.80 7.99
N LYS A 263 -29.03 3.44 8.51
CA LYS A 263 -29.19 4.59 9.38
C LYS A 263 -29.92 5.61 8.54
N ASN A 264 -31.24 5.73 8.73
CA ASN A 264 -32.06 6.70 8.04
C ASN A 264 -31.31 8.01 8.17
N ALA A 265 -30.78 8.52 7.05
CA ALA A 265 -30.21 9.84 7.01
C ALA A 265 -31.34 10.74 7.51
N ALA A 266 -31.20 11.25 8.74
CA ALA A 266 -32.07 12.31 9.20
C ALA A 266 -32.01 13.37 8.10
N PRO A 267 -33.17 13.86 7.59
CA PRO A 267 -33.15 14.82 6.51
C PRO A 267 -32.27 15.97 6.94
N SER A 268 -31.13 16.12 6.27
CA SER A 268 -30.25 17.26 6.43
C SER A 268 -31.14 18.48 6.22
N GLN A 269 -31.37 19.24 7.27
CA GLN A 269 -32.02 20.53 7.16
C GLN A 269 -31.14 21.36 6.23
N ALA A 270 -31.56 21.47 4.97
CA ALA A 270 -30.97 22.38 4.02
C ALA A 270 -31.13 23.80 4.59
N SER A 271 -30.04 24.36 5.10
CA SER A 271 -29.94 25.79 5.31
C SER A 271 -29.71 26.41 3.93
N PRO A 272 -30.60 27.28 3.42
CA PRO A 272 -30.33 27.99 2.18
C PRO A 272 -29.29 29.09 2.47
N ASP A 273 -28.37 29.24 1.52
CA ASP A 273 -27.44 30.36 1.36
C ASP A 273 -26.27 30.47 2.36
N MET A 274 -25.19 29.75 2.05
CA MET A 274 -23.84 30.33 2.15
C MET A 274 -23.21 30.38 0.76
N PRO A 275 -22.83 31.57 0.25
CA PRO A 275 -22.16 31.68 -1.03
C PRO A 275 -20.75 31.06 -0.95
N ILE A 276 -20.49 30.14 -1.88
CA ILE A 276 -19.18 29.54 -2.10
C ILE A 276 -18.21 30.67 -2.51
N PRO A 277 -17.00 30.79 -1.92
CA PRO A 277 -16.01 31.74 -2.38
C PRO A 277 -15.68 31.48 -3.85
N SER A 278 -15.83 32.52 -4.68
CA SER A 278 -15.57 32.50 -6.12
C SER A 278 -14.20 31.89 -6.43
N THR A 279 -14.18 30.81 -7.21
CA THR A 279 -12.99 30.33 -7.91
C THR A 279 -12.62 31.34 -8.98
N GLN A 280 -11.86 32.36 -8.61
CA GLN A 280 -11.15 33.16 -9.61
C GLN A 280 -10.11 32.27 -10.29
N PRO A 281 -10.05 32.25 -11.64
CA PRO A 281 -9.00 31.53 -12.34
C PRO A 281 -7.64 32.17 -12.02
N LEU A 282 -6.65 31.32 -11.71
CA LEU A 282 -5.26 31.73 -11.55
C LEU A 282 -4.78 32.53 -12.77
N SER A 283 -4.16 33.68 -12.52
CA SER A 283 -3.55 34.52 -13.56
C SER A 283 -2.47 33.75 -14.30
N LEU A 284 -2.56 33.76 -15.64
CA LEU A 284 -1.57 33.18 -16.54
C LEU A 284 -0.21 33.87 -16.39
N PRO A 285 0.91 33.13 -16.50
CA PRO A 285 2.24 33.73 -16.51
C PRO A 285 2.42 34.65 -17.71
N ALA A 286 3.08 35.80 -17.49
CA ALA A 286 3.35 36.78 -18.53
C ALA A 286 4.21 36.20 -19.65
N ASP A 287 3.83 36.51 -20.89
CA ASP A 287 4.54 36.12 -22.11
C ASP A 287 5.94 36.77 -22.15
N PRO A 288 7.03 35.99 -22.18
CA PRO A 288 8.39 36.53 -22.20
C PRO A 288 8.82 37.12 -23.54
N SER A 289 7.89 37.40 -24.47
CA SER A 289 8.20 37.92 -25.81
C SER A 289 7.41 39.15 -26.28
N ALA A 290 6.88 39.96 -25.35
CA ALA A 290 6.43 41.32 -25.66
C ALA A 290 7.57 42.34 -25.50
N PRO A 291 7.70 43.34 -26.39
CA PRO A 291 8.86 44.24 -26.48
C PRO A 291 9.06 45.14 -25.26
#